data_AF-A0A2V7D2D9-F1
#
_entry.id   AF-A0A2V7D2D9-F1
#
_cell.length_a   1.000
_cell.length_b   1.000
_cell.length_c   1.000
_cell.angle_alpha   90.00
_cell.angle_beta   90.00
_cell.angle_gamma   90.00
#
_symmetry.space_group_name_H-M   'P 1'
#
loop_
_entity.id
_entity.type
_entity.pdbx_description
1 polymer ?
#
loop_
_entity_poly.entity_id
_entity_poly.type
_entity_poly.pdbx_seq_one_letter_code
_entity_poly.pdbx_strand_id
1 'polypeptide(L)' 'MNREVCAWTASRRPLNGGDIRTLMDKALWARFGETVVTAPHAIQWLSDNGPQYTATASVLYAHELGLVPITTPAYKRD' A
#
# COMPACT_ATOMS: atom_id res chain seq x y z
N MET A 1 2.43 -18.75 5.42
CA MET A 1 1.88 -17.43 5.04
C MET A 1 2.54 -17.01 3.73
N ASN A 2 1.79 -16.64 2.70
CA ASN A 2 2.35 -16.15 1.43
C ASN A 2 2.68 -14.66 1.56
N ARG A 3 3.94 -14.28 1.28
CA ARG A 3 4.38 -12.89 1.15
C ARG A 3 4.99 -12.73 -0.24
N GLU A 4 4.50 -11.76 -0.98
CA GLU A 4 4.90 -11.52 -2.36
C GLU A 4 5.00 -10.02 -2.61
N VAL A 5 5.89 -9.64 -3.53
CA VAL A 5 6.05 -8.27 -3.99
C VAL A 5 5.35 -8.18 -5.34
N CYS A 6 4.16 -7.58 -5.37
CA CYS A 6 3.36 -7.49 -6.60
C CYS A 6 3.72 -6.26 -7.44
N ALA A 7 4.24 -5.19 -6.83
CA ALA A 7 4.60 -3.96 -7.52
C ALA A 7 5.68 -3.17 -6.75
N TRP A 8 6.35 -2.25 -7.45
CA TRP A 8 7.30 -1.30 -6.86
C TRP A 8 7.22 0.06 -7.56
N THR A 9 7.67 1.11 -6.87
CA THR A 9 7.78 2.47 -7.43
C THR A 9 9.06 3.12 -6.94
N ALA A 10 9.73 3.88 -7.82
CA ALA A 10 10.88 4.71 -7.45
C ALA A 10 10.85 6.00 -8.28
N SER A 11 11.31 7.09 -7.68
CA SER A 11 11.37 8.38 -8.34
C SER A 11 12.59 9.17 -7.88
N ARG A 12 13.08 10.06 -8.75
CA ARG A 12 14.16 11.01 -8.41
C ARG A 12 13.65 12.16 -7.53
N ARG A 13 12.33 12.41 -7.53
CA ARG A 13 11.66 13.32 -6.60
C ARG A 13 11.14 12.55 -5.38
N PRO A 14 10.90 13.22 -4.24
CA PRO A 14 10.16 12.61 -3.15
C PRO A 14 8.82 12.04 -3.62
N LEU A 15 8.53 10.81 -3.19
CA LEU A 15 7.22 10.20 -3.42
C LEU A 15 6.17 10.92 -2.56
N ASN A 16 5.00 11.13 -3.14
CA ASN A 16 3.84 11.70 -2.45
C ASN A 16 2.73 10.65 -2.29
N GLY A 17 1.66 10.99 -1.58
CA GLY A 17 0.55 10.06 -1.35
C GLY A 17 -0.15 9.58 -2.64
N GLY A 18 -0.14 10.37 -3.71
CA GLY A 18 -0.68 9.94 -5.02
C GLY A 18 0.15 8.84 -5.66
N ASP A 19 1.48 8.89 -5.53
CA ASP A 19 2.35 7.82 -6.01
C ASP A 19 2.10 6.52 -5.24
N ILE A 20 1.82 6.63 -3.94
CA ILE A 20 1.52 5.47 -3.09
C ILE A 20 0.17 4.86 -3.43
N ARG A 21 -0.87 5.65 -3.69
CA ARG A 21 -2.17 5.13 -4.14
C ARG A 21 -2.06 4.42 -5.49
N THR A 22 -1.34 5.03 -6.44
CA THR A 22 -1.02 4.38 -7.73
C THR A 22 -0.27 3.07 -7.55
N LEU A 23 0.63 2.99 -6.55
CA LEU A 23 1.34 1.76 -6.24
C LEU A 23 0.39 0.67 -5.70
N MET A 24 -0.61 1.04 -4.89
CA MET A 24 -1.63 0.11 -4.40
C MET A 24 -2.47 -0.46 -5.55
N ASP A 25 -2.88 0.38 -6.51
CA ASP A 25 -3.61 -0.06 -7.71
C ASP A 25 -2.80 -1.07 -8.51
N LYS A 26 -1.53 -0.74 -8.79
CA LYS A 26 -0.61 -1.62 -9.51
C LYS A 26 -0.44 -2.97 -8.81
N ALA A 27 -0.32 -2.96 -7.48
CA ALA A 27 -0.19 -4.20 -6.72
C ALA A 27 -1.46 -5.04 -6.75
N LEU A 28 -2.63 -4.41 -6.66
CA LEU A 28 -3.93 -5.08 -6.75
C LEU A 28 -4.10 -5.73 -8.13
N TRP A 29 -3.86 -4.98 -9.20
CA TRP A 29 -3.99 -5.48 -10.57
C TRP A 29 -2.95 -6.54 -10.92
N ALA A 30 -1.71 -6.38 -10.47
CA ALA A 30 -0.67 -7.39 -10.69
C ALA A 30 -1.02 -8.74 -10.04
N ARG A 31 -1.79 -8.72 -8.94
CA ARG A 31 -2.17 -9.93 -8.20
C ARG A 31 -3.50 -10.53 -8.65
N PHE A 32 -4.49 -9.69 -8.98
CA PHE A 32 -5.88 -10.13 -9.21
C PHE A 32 -6.42 -9.81 -10.61
N GLY A 33 -5.70 -9.04 -11.42
CA GLY A 33 -6.11 -8.62 -12.76
C GLY A 33 -6.66 -7.18 -12.82
N GLU A 34 -6.59 -6.57 -13.99
CA GLU A 34 -6.88 -5.15 -14.23
C GLU A 34 -8.35 -4.76 -14.08
N THR A 35 -9.28 -5.73 -14.09
CA THR A 35 -10.71 -5.48 -13.88
C THR A 35 -11.10 -5.42 -12.40
N VAL A 36 -10.17 -5.74 -11.49
CA VAL A 36 -10.43 -5.79 -10.06
C VAL A 36 -10.32 -4.40 -9.45
N VAL A 37 -11.39 -4.00 -8.77
CA VAL A 37 -11.49 -2.71 -8.07
C VAL A 37 -11.28 -2.83 -6.55
N THR A 38 -11.45 -4.04 -6.01
CA THR A 38 -11.29 -4.35 -4.59
C THR A 38 -10.76 -5.77 -4.42
N ALA A 39 -9.87 -6.00 -3.45
CA ALA A 39 -9.39 -7.33 -3.13
C ALA A 39 -10.55 -8.28 -2.76
N PRO A 40 -10.55 -9.54 -3.25
CA PRO A 40 -11.65 -10.49 -3.00
C PRO A 40 -11.74 -10.96 -1.53
N HIS A 41 -10.71 -10.72 -0.74
CA HIS A 41 -10.64 -10.96 0.70
C HIS A 41 -9.64 -9.98 1.31
N ALA A 42 -9.66 -9.81 2.64
CA ALA A 42 -8.72 -8.94 3.33
C ALA A 42 -7.26 -9.35 3.08
N ILE A 43 -6.42 -8.39 2.67
CA ILE A 43 -4.99 -8.62 2.39
C ILE A 43 -4.17 -7.62 3.17
N GLN A 44 -3.18 -8.10 3.91
CA GLN A 44 -2.22 -7.23 4.58
C GLN A 44 -1.32 -6.52 3.57
N TRP A 45 -1.33 -5.18 3.64
CA TRP A 45 -0.44 -4.30 2.90
C TRP A 45 0.71 -3.86 3.82
N LEU A 46 1.87 -4.50 3.68
CA LEU A 46 3.04 -4.16 4.49
C LEU A 46 3.77 -2.98 3.86
N SER A 47 3.92 -1.90 4.61
CA SER A 47 4.64 -0.71 4.16
C SER A 47 5.52 -0.15 5.27
N ASP A 48 6.48 0.69 4.88
CA ASP A 48 7.26 1.47 5.85
C ASP A 48 6.38 2.53 6.53
N ASN A 49 6.87 3.09 7.65
CA ASN A 49 6.17 4.09 8.44
C ASN A 49 6.33 5.54 7.90
N GLY A 50 6.76 5.69 6.65
CA GLY A 50 6.89 6.99 6.00
C GLY A 50 5.55 7.74 5.89
N PRO A 51 5.54 9.08 5.96
CA PRO A 51 4.33 9.90 6.01
C PRO A 51 3.39 9.69 4.81
N GLN A 52 3.94 9.36 3.64
CA GLN A 52 3.16 9.05 2.44
C GLN A 52 2.32 7.76 2.56
N TYR A 53 2.72 6.82 3.42
CA TYR A 53 2.01 5.57 3.68
C TYR A 53 1.02 5.71 4.85
N THR A 54 1.35 6.55 5.84
CA THR A 54 0.54 6.75 7.06
C THR A 54 -0.45 7.91 6.97
N ALA A 55 -0.34 8.77 5.95
CA ALA A 55 -1.31 9.83 5.69
C ALA A 55 -2.72 9.26 5.63
N THR A 56 -3.67 9.94 6.27
CA THR A 56 -5.08 9.50 6.35
C THR A 56 -5.66 9.14 4.98
N ALA A 57 -5.37 9.93 3.95
CA ALA A 57 -5.84 9.65 2.59
C ALA A 57 -5.30 8.33 2.03
N SER A 58 -4.05 7.95 2.33
CA SER A 58 -3.46 6.69 1.89
C SER A 58 -4.04 5.50 2.65
N VAL A 59 -4.27 5.65 3.96
CA VAL A 59 -4.89 4.62 4.81
C VAL A 59 -6.34 4.36 4.38
N LEU A 60 -7.13 5.41 4.18
CA LEU A 60 -8.51 5.29 3.70
C LEU A 60 -8.56 4.61 2.32
N TYR A 61 -7.69 5.02 1.40
CA TYR A 61 -7.63 4.41 0.08
C TYR A 61 -7.27 2.93 0.11
N ALA A 62 -6.33 2.52 0.98
CA ALA A 62 -6.02 1.11 1.16
C ALA A 62 -7.26 0.30 1.60
N HIS A 63 -8.06 0.86 2.52
CA HIS A 63 -9.30 0.23 2.95
C HIS A 63 -10.36 0.16 1.83
N GLU A 64 -10.47 1.19 0.99
CA GLU A 64 -11.34 1.18 -0.19
C GLU A 64 -10.98 0.04 -1.15
N LEU A 65 -9.70 -0.27 -1.31
CA LEU A 65 -9.22 -1.40 -2.12
C LEU A 65 -9.34 -2.77 -1.42
N GLY A 66 -9.86 -2.85 -0.20
CA GLY A 66 -9.93 -4.10 0.58
C GLY A 66 -8.59 -4.54 1.20
N LEU A 67 -7.61 -3.62 1.26
CA LEU A 67 -6.32 -3.84 1.89
C LEU A 67 -6.36 -3.49 3.38
N VAL A 68 -5.50 -4.15 4.16
CA VAL A 68 -5.29 -3.93 5.59
C VAL A 68 -3.89 -3.34 5.76
N PRO A 69 -3.74 -2.03 5.98
CA PRO A 69 -2.44 -1.41 6.18
C PRO A 69 -1.75 -1.97 7.41
N ILE A 70 -0.51 -2.44 7.22
CA ILE A 70 0.40 -2.87 8.29
C ILE A 70 1.66 -2.03 8.15
N THR A 71 1.87 -1.10 9.07
CA THR A 71 3.12 -0.34 9.16
C THR A 71 4.01 -0.93 10.24
N THR A 72 5.32 -0.89 10.04
CA THR A 72 6.27 -1.15 11.12
C THR A 72 6.04 -0.10 12.23
N PRO A 73 6.08 -0.49 13.52
CA PRO A 73 6.04 0.47 14.60
C PRO A 73 7.14 1.51 14.39
N ALA A 74 6.83 2.80 14.57
CA ALA A 74 7.89 3.80 14.69
C ALA A 74 8.83 3.33 15.80
N TYR A 75 10.11 3.18 15.51
CA TYR A 75 11.11 2.91 16.54
C TYR A 75 10.97 3.98 17.63
N LYS A 76 10.37 3.62 18.76
CA LYS A 76 10.44 4.41 19.99
C LYS A 76 11.86 4.18 20.50
N ARG A 77 12.71 5.21 20.48
CA ARG A 77 13.86 5.25 21.37
C ARG A 77 13.28 5.47 22.77
N ASP A 78 13.27 4.41 23.56
CA ASP A 78 13.25 4.53 25.01
C ASP A 78 14.60 5.05 25.51
#